data_AF-A0A1F5UXF0-F1
#
_entry.id   AF-A0A1F5UXF0-F1
#
_cell.length_a   1.000
_cell.length_b   1.000
_cell.length_c   1.000
_cell.angle_alpha   90.00
_cell.angle_beta   90.00
_cell.angle_gamma   90.00
#
_symmetry.space_group_name_H-M   'P 1'
#
loop_
_entity.id
_entity.type
_entity.pdbx_description
1 polymer ?
#
loop_
_entity_poly.entity_id
_entity_poly.type
_entity_poly.pdbx_seq_one_letter_code
_entity_poly.pdbx_strand_id
1 'polypeptide(L)'
;MFIIQGRIFCEVVILYNQRLKLDFETPNFCGAFFIIVVFVLIGVTFYLFNKKPHKIGSKMLFLSVLLSGIFTEYLLVLTYSRGAFIAFVLTAMMFIYAVKDKKERLVILFFLAIFFIFLAIVPFGMSRAGSIFSDDDSIGNRLILWKSAIGITYDNWLLGTGFSKFGDTFIAWYQPLNMLQEYTTPVNNCLTISAGGGIFLFFLFMFLSCISTIGLIIENKIKRNPIVYSFAFAQIGYFICGFSSTLFASPCLNIVIVILTTLSLGYIGRIWIKERANLERVFKTLKYPMIVSLMSCIILLMIGFWLKEYSSTKYFIYKNIGVNKINVYRIAPTKSKVKAVIIYSYDNKNNIITREARSTIRFLAEKGYVVVTPQFTDIDIRAPKELEETIEFVERKKEMNCLPVILVGQSEGGQYSIIAAASHEGTRIKAVASIGAPAKWPFIELSTKEYISKIKQPILLLHGGNDKKYELENLNILVKAAKMGISKSIIYKDADTYLRPKRKEALEEIDKFITKVIE
;
A
#
# COMPACT_ATOMS: atom_id res chain seq x y z
N MET A 1 -48.23 9.62 -1.25
CA MET A 1 -47.73 8.75 -2.34
C MET A 1 -46.70 9.56 -3.10
N PHE A 2 -45.43 9.67 -2.70
CA PHE A 2 -44.43 8.63 -2.43
C PHE A 2 -43.99 8.58 -0.95
N ILE A 3 -44.01 7.37 -0.41
CA ILE A 3 -43.41 6.99 0.86
C ILE A 3 -41.95 6.64 0.53
N ILE A 4 -40.99 7.47 0.93
CA ILE A 4 -39.57 7.10 0.95
C ILE A 4 -39.19 6.90 2.41
N GLN A 5 -38.96 5.62 2.70
CA GLN A 5 -38.68 4.97 3.98
C GLN A 5 -37.83 5.80 4.95
N GLY A 6 -38.39 5.99 6.15
CA GLY A 6 -37.62 6.33 7.33
C GLY A 6 -36.60 5.23 7.63
N ARG A 7 -35.33 5.56 7.41
CA ARG A 7 -34.21 5.00 8.17
C ARG A 7 -33.80 6.02 9.21
N ILE A 8 -34.64 6.16 10.23
CA ILE A 8 -34.20 6.76 11.49
C ILE A 8 -33.34 5.70 12.17
N PHE A 9 -32.05 6.02 12.29
CA PHE A 9 -31.16 5.77 13.43
C PHE A 9 -31.66 4.74 14.47
N CYS A 10 -30.82 3.74 14.75
CA CYS A 10 -30.95 2.67 15.75
C CYS A 10 -31.39 1.29 15.21
N GLU A 11 -30.55 0.68 14.36
CA GLU A 11 -30.29 -0.76 14.57
C GLU A 11 -29.37 -0.88 15.79
N VAL A 12 -29.97 -0.77 16.98
CA VAL A 12 -29.39 -1.29 18.22
C VAL A 12 -29.61 -2.80 18.17
N VAL A 13 -28.83 -3.47 17.32
CA VAL A 13 -28.62 -4.91 17.40
C VAL A 13 -27.36 -5.08 18.24
N ILE A 14 -27.56 -5.49 19.50
CA ILE A 14 -26.52 -5.83 20.45
C ILE A 14 -25.75 -7.04 19.89
N LEU A 15 -24.72 -6.75 19.10
CA LEU A 15 -23.69 -7.70 18.68
C LEU A 15 -22.37 -7.21 19.27
N TYR A 16 -21.69 -8.11 19.99
CA TYR A 16 -20.36 -7.93 20.54
C TYR A 16 -19.46 -7.11 19.59
N ASN A 17 -18.98 -5.94 20.03
CA ASN A 17 -18.03 -5.05 19.33
C ASN A 17 -18.51 -4.28 18.08
N GLN A 18 -19.75 -3.77 18.02
CA GLN A 18 -20.05 -2.73 17.01
C GLN A 18 -19.44 -1.38 17.40
N ARG A 19 -18.37 -1.00 16.68
CA ARG A 19 -17.69 0.30 16.79
C ARG A 19 -18.53 1.37 16.08
N LEU A 20 -18.72 2.54 16.69
CA LEU A 20 -19.43 3.64 16.05
C LEU A 20 -18.68 4.10 14.79
N LYS A 21 -19.37 4.07 13.65
CA LYS A 21 -18.87 4.59 12.37
C LYS A 21 -19.80 5.60 11.69
N LEU A 22 -21.05 5.75 12.15
CA LEU A 22 -22.10 6.53 11.46
C LEU A 22 -22.14 6.17 9.95
N ASP A 23 -22.25 7.16 9.06
CA ASP A 23 -22.24 6.99 7.61
C ASP A 23 -20.82 6.87 7.02
N PHE A 24 -19.77 6.83 7.86
CA PHE A 24 -18.42 6.60 7.37
C PHE A 24 -18.15 5.11 7.13
N GLU A 25 -17.31 4.83 6.12
CA GLU A 25 -16.89 3.45 5.80
C GLU A 25 -16.21 2.75 6.99
N THR A 26 -15.46 3.51 7.80
CA THR A 26 -14.71 2.98 8.94
C THR A 26 -14.88 3.86 10.19
N PRO A 27 -14.83 3.25 11.39
CA PRO A 27 -14.81 4.00 12.66
C PRO A 27 -13.60 4.93 12.80
N ASN A 28 -12.52 4.71 12.03
CA ASN A 28 -11.35 5.60 12.05
C ASN A 28 -11.66 6.93 11.35
N PHE A 29 -12.43 6.90 10.25
CA PHE A 29 -12.88 8.12 9.57
C PHE A 29 -13.88 8.89 10.45
N CYS A 30 -14.81 8.19 11.08
CA CYS A 30 -15.74 8.78 12.04
C CYS A 30 -15.01 9.44 13.22
N GLY A 31 -14.02 8.75 13.80
CA GLY A 31 -13.20 9.32 14.87
C GLY A 31 -12.42 10.55 14.43
N ALA A 32 -11.84 10.55 13.22
CA ALA A 32 -11.13 11.72 12.69
C ALA A 32 -12.07 12.93 12.46
N PHE A 33 -13.31 12.68 12.05
CA PHE A 33 -14.32 13.72 11.94
C PHE A 33 -14.64 14.33 13.32
N PHE A 34 -14.87 13.50 14.34
CA PHE A 34 -15.14 13.98 15.69
C PHE A 34 -13.98 14.75 16.29
N ILE A 35 -12.72 14.38 16.01
CA ILE A 35 -11.54 15.19 16.39
C ILE A 35 -11.66 16.61 15.88
N ILE A 36 -11.93 16.78 14.58
CA ILE A 36 -12.07 18.11 13.98
C ILE A 36 -13.19 18.89 14.67
N VAL A 37 -14.35 18.27 14.83
CA VAL A 37 -15.53 18.91 15.43
C VAL A 37 -15.28 19.33 16.89
N VAL A 38 -14.71 18.45 17.71
CA VAL A 38 -14.41 18.74 19.13
C VAL A 38 -13.48 19.93 19.25
N PHE A 39 -12.37 19.96 18.50
CA PHE A 39 -11.43 21.08 18.61
C PHE A 39 -12.03 22.41 18.14
N VAL A 40 -12.87 22.40 17.09
CA VAL A 40 -13.64 23.58 16.69
C VAL A 40 -14.58 24.04 17.80
N LEU A 41 -15.32 23.11 18.41
CA LEU A 41 -16.25 23.42 19.51
C LEU A 41 -15.52 23.99 20.72
N ILE A 42 -14.32 23.49 21.08
CA ILE A 42 -13.48 24.07 22.13
C ILE A 42 -13.15 25.55 21.81
N GLY A 43 -12.79 25.87 20.57
CA GLY A 43 -12.54 27.25 20.14
C GLY A 43 -13.75 28.16 20.24
N VAL A 44 -14.94 27.65 19.89
CA VAL A 44 -16.21 28.38 20.03
C VAL A 44 -16.55 28.57 21.50
N THR A 45 -16.34 27.56 22.35
CA THR A 45 -16.52 27.66 23.80
C THR A 45 -15.64 28.76 24.38
N PHE A 46 -14.37 28.86 23.97
CA PHE A 46 -13.47 29.94 24.39
C PHE A 46 -13.99 31.31 23.95
N TYR A 47 -14.40 31.43 22.69
CA TYR A 47 -14.93 32.68 22.14
C TYR A 47 -16.12 33.21 22.95
N LEU A 48 -17.07 32.33 23.25
CA LEU A 48 -18.27 32.66 24.03
C LEU A 48 -17.93 32.95 25.49
N PHE A 49 -17.00 32.20 26.08
CA PHE A 49 -16.54 32.40 27.44
C PHE A 49 -15.85 33.76 27.63
N ASN A 50 -14.96 34.13 26.71
CA ASN A 50 -14.22 35.40 26.74
C ASN A 50 -15.14 36.61 26.51
N LYS A 51 -16.23 36.46 25.75
CA LYS A 51 -17.23 37.51 25.55
C LYS A 51 -18.09 37.83 26.79
N LYS A 52 -17.94 37.08 27.89
CA LYS A 52 -18.77 37.16 29.11
C LYS A 52 -20.27 37.15 28.78
N PRO A 53 -20.93 35.97 28.78
CA PRO A 53 -22.34 35.89 28.40
C PRO A 53 -23.24 36.65 29.40
N HIS A 54 -23.62 37.88 29.04
CA HIS A 54 -24.41 38.78 29.90
C HIS A 54 -25.92 38.53 29.78
N LYS A 55 -26.40 38.03 28.63
CA LYS A 55 -27.83 37.75 28.37
C LYS A 55 -28.14 36.25 28.49
N ILE A 56 -29.36 35.90 28.86
CA ILE A 56 -29.76 34.49 29.04
C ILE A 56 -29.53 33.66 27.77
N GLY A 57 -29.84 34.21 26.58
CA GLY A 57 -29.57 33.55 25.30
C GLY A 57 -28.08 33.26 25.05
N SER A 58 -27.19 34.17 25.46
CA SER A 58 -25.73 33.94 25.34
C SER A 58 -25.21 32.87 26.30
N LYS A 59 -25.82 32.72 27.48
CA LYS A 59 -25.52 31.64 28.42
C LYS A 59 -26.01 30.28 27.91
N MET A 60 -27.22 30.25 27.35
CA MET A 60 -27.78 29.05 26.72
C MET A 60 -26.94 28.60 25.53
N LEU A 61 -26.48 29.53 24.68
CA LEU A 61 -25.59 29.22 23.56
C LEU A 61 -24.24 28.69 24.03
N PHE A 62 -23.64 29.28 25.06
CA PHE A 62 -22.40 28.76 25.65
C PHE A 62 -22.59 27.32 26.16
N LEU A 63 -23.67 27.09 26.90
CA LEU A 63 -23.98 25.77 27.46
C LEU A 63 -24.26 24.75 26.36
N SER A 64 -25.00 25.11 25.31
CA SER A 64 -25.29 24.20 24.20
C SER A 64 -24.03 23.80 23.42
N VAL A 65 -23.12 24.75 23.17
CA VAL A 65 -21.83 24.47 22.52
C VAL A 65 -20.95 23.58 23.41
N LEU A 66 -20.86 23.87 24.70
CA LEU A 66 -20.10 23.07 25.67
C LEU A 66 -20.64 21.63 25.73
N LEU A 67 -21.94 21.45 25.89
CA LEU A 67 -22.60 20.14 25.92
C LEU A 67 -22.45 19.39 24.59
N SER A 68 -22.50 20.10 23.46
CA SER A 68 -22.25 19.49 22.14
C SER A 68 -20.81 18.98 22.03
N GLY A 69 -19.83 19.72 22.56
CA GLY A 69 -18.44 19.28 22.61
C GLY A 69 -18.27 18.01 23.43
N ILE A 70 -18.82 18.00 24.65
CA ILE A 70 -18.82 16.83 25.56
C ILE A 70 -19.50 15.63 24.89
N PHE A 71 -20.67 15.83 24.29
CA PHE A 71 -21.36 14.75 23.58
C PHE A 71 -20.55 14.22 22.39
N THR A 72 -19.86 15.08 21.66
CA THR A 72 -18.98 14.67 20.55
C THR A 72 -17.79 13.85 21.05
N GLU A 73 -17.22 14.16 22.21
CA GLU A 73 -16.16 13.32 22.83
C GLU A 73 -16.69 11.94 23.24
N TYR A 74 -17.90 11.87 23.77
CA TYR A 74 -18.53 10.59 24.06
C TYR A 74 -18.68 9.74 22.79
N LEU A 75 -19.17 10.33 21.69
CA LEU A 75 -19.23 9.66 20.39
C LEU A 75 -17.85 9.25 19.88
N LEU A 76 -16.83 10.10 20.07
CA LEU A 76 -15.45 9.78 19.72
C LEU A 76 -14.97 8.52 20.45
N VAL A 77 -15.24 8.38 21.75
CA VAL A 77 -14.90 7.18 22.52
C VAL A 77 -15.62 5.94 21.98
N LEU A 78 -16.90 6.05 21.62
CA LEU A 78 -17.67 4.95 21.02
C LEU A 78 -17.16 4.47 19.66
N THR A 79 -16.27 5.22 18.99
CA THR A 79 -15.60 4.74 17.76
C THR A 79 -14.57 3.66 18.03
N TYR A 80 -14.08 3.52 19.27
CA TYR A 80 -12.97 2.63 19.65
C TYR A 80 -11.74 2.74 18.73
N SER A 81 -11.55 3.92 18.13
CA SER A 81 -10.45 4.22 17.23
C SER A 81 -9.23 4.64 18.04
N ARG A 82 -8.30 3.70 18.23
CA ARG A 82 -6.99 3.94 18.86
C ARG A 82 -6.29 5.17 18.27
N GLY A 83 -6.33 5.31 16.94
CA GLY A 83 -5.77 6.45 16.23
C GLY A 83 -6.43 7.78 16.61
N ALA A 84 -7.75 7.79 16.76
CA ALA A 84 -8.48 8.98 17.21
C ALA A 84 -8.19 9.29 18.68
N PHE A 85 -8.05 8.29 19.55
CA PHE A 85 -7.72 8.49 20.97
C PHE A 85 -6.34 9.16 21.11
N ILE A 86 -5.34 8.63 20.41
CA ILE A 86 -3.99 9.19 20.39
C ILE A 86 -4.02 10.61 19.81
N ALA A 87 -4.74 10.83 18.70
CA ALA A 87 -4.87 12.14 18.10
C ALA A 87 -5.50 13.16 19.06
N PHE A 88 -6.59 12.80 19.75
CA PHE A 88 -7.23 13.67 20.72
C PHE A 88 -6.26 14.12 21.81
N VAL A 89 -5.60 13.16 22.46
CA VAL A 89 -4.67 13.43 23.57
C VAL A 89 -3.49 14.27 23.10
N LEU A 90 -2.83 13.89 22.01
CA LEU A 90 -1.66 14.63 21.50
C LEU A 90 -2.04 16.03 21.04
N THR A 91 -3.15 16.20 20.32
CA THR A 91 -3.62 17.52 19.92
C THR A 91 -3.99 18.37 21.12
N ALA A 92 -4.68 17.83 22.13
CA ALA A 92 -5.00 18.55 23.36
C ALA A 92 -3.75 18.98 24.13
N MET A 93 -2.72 18.13 24.22
CA MET A 93 -1.44 18.47 24.85
C MET A 93 -0.70 19.59 24.11
N MET A 94 -0.60 19.50 22.78
CA MET A 94 0.01 20.55 21.95
C MET A 94 -0.75 21.87 22.08
N PHE A 95 -2.07 21.79 22.23
CA PHE A 95 -2.95 22.93 22.35
C PHE A 95 -2.84 23.59 23.74
N ILE A 96 -2.78 22.80 24.82
CA ILE A 96 -2.46 23.28 26.17
C ILE A 96 -1.13 24.04 26.19
N TYR A 97 -0.11 23.52 25.51
CA TYR A 97 1.21 24.15 25.42
C TYR A 97 1.18 25.48 24.66
N ALA A 98 0.41 25.55 23.57
CA ALA A 98 0.31 26.76 22.76
C ALA A 98 -0.50 27.89 23.43
N VAL A 99 -1.48 27.54 24.27
CA VAL A 99 -2.34 28.50 24.96
C VAL A 99 -1.64 29.12 26.17
N LYS A 100 -1.63 30.45 26.20
CA LYS A 100 -1.08 31.24 27.31
C LYS A 100 -2.12 31.62 28.36
N ASP A 101 -3.38 31.76 27.98
CA ASP A 101 -4.44 32.13 28.90
C ASP A 101 -4.79 30.97 29.85
N LYS A 102 -4.80 31.25 31.16
CA LYS A 102 -5.04 30.22 32.19
C LYS A 102 -6.45 29.63 32.09
N LYS A 103 -7.46 30.43 31.74
CA LYS A 103 -8.86 29.97 31.68
C LYS A 103 -9.08 29.11 30.45
N GLU A 104 -8.56 29.52 29.30
CA GLU A 104 -8.57 28.71 28.08
C GLU A 104 -7.88 27.36 28.31
N ARG A 105 -6.72 27.35 28.98
CA ARG A 105 -6.02 26.11 29.35
C ARG A 105 -6.86 25.21 30.24
N LEU A 106 -7.57 25.76 31.23
CA LEU A 106 -8.46 25.00 32.10
C LEU A 106 -9.62 24.36 31.33
N VAL A 107 -10.16 25.02 30.31
CA VAL A 107 -11.21 24.44 29.46
C VAL A 107 -10.68 23.23 28.69
N ILE A 108 -9.46 23.28 28.13
CA ILE A 108 -8.87 22.12 27.44
C ILE A 108 -8.62 20.97 28.42
N LEU A 109 -8.09 21.28 29.61
CA LEU A 109 -7.90 20.29 30.67
C LEU A 109 -9.23 19.66 31.11
N PHE A 110 -10.31 20.43 31.13
CA PHE A 110 -11.65 19.93 31.40
C PHE A 110 -12.11 18.93 30.34
N PHE A 111 -12.03 19.27 29.05
CA PHE A 111 -12.34 18.35 27.94
C PHE A 111 -11.45 17.10 27.99
N LEU A 112 -10.15 17.26 28.26
CA LEU A 112 -9.24 16.13 28.42
C LEU A 112 -9.64 15.20 29.58
N ALA A 113 -10.04 15.77 30.73
CA ALA A 113 -10.52 14.99 31.87
C ALA A 113 -11.83 14.26 31.55
N ILE A 114 -12.77 14.93 30.88
CA ILE A 114 -14.05 14.34 30.43
C ILE A 114 -13.82 13.17 29.47
N PHE A 115 -12.89 13.31 28.53
CA PHE A 115 -12.50 12.21 27.65
C PHE A 115 -12.00 10.98 28.41
N PHE A 116 -11.14 11.16 29.43
CA PHE A 116 -10.68 10.04 30.27
C PHE A 116 -11.80 9.43 31.12
N ILE A 117 -12.73 10.24 31.61
CA ILE A 117 -13.94 9.75 32.29
C ILE A 117 -14.76 8.89 31.32
N PHE A 118 -14.96 9.34 30.09
CA PHE A 118 -15.67 8.54 29.08
C PHE A 118 -14.95 7.23 28.74
N LEU A 119 -13.63 7.23 28.61
CA LEU A 119 -12.87 5.99 28.44
C LEU A 119 -13.08 4.99 29.60
N ALA A 120 -13.21 5.50 30.83
CA ALA A 120 -13.40 4.67 32.02
C ALA A 120 -14.82 4.09 32.14
N ILE A 121 -15.86 4.86 31.76
CA ILE A 121 -17.26 4.42 31.92
C ILE A 121 -17.79 3.65 30.71
N VAL A 122 -17.25 3.90 29.50
CA VAL A 122 -17.68 3.19 28.29
C VAL A 122 -17.16 1.75 28.34
N PRO A 123 -18.02 0.72 28.11
CA PRO A 123 -17.59 -0.68 28.10
C PRO A 123 -16.39 -0.89 27.19
N PHE A 124 -15.36 -1.61 27.65
CA PHE A 124 -14.13 -1.85 26.88
C PHE A 124 -13.32 -0.61 26.47
N GLY A 125 -13.70 0.62 26.89
CA GLY A 125 -12.98 1.85 26.54
C GLY A 125 -11.51 1.83 26.98
N MET A 126 -11.28 1.54 28.27
CA MET A 126 -9.94 1.37 28.85
C MET A 126 -9.18 0.18 28.26
N SER A 127 -9.86 -0.96 28.03
CA SER A 127 -9.23 -2.13 27.38
C SER A 127 -8.74 -1.77 25.97
N ARG A 128 -9.55 -1.02 25.21
CA ARG A 128 -9.18 -0.56 23.89
C ARG A 128 -8.01 0.42 23.92
N ALA A 129 -7.99 1.34 24.87
CA ALA A 129 -6.86 2.24 25.07
C ALA A 129 -5.59 1.46 25.44
N GLY A 130 -5.69 0.44 26.31
CA GLY A 130 -4.57 -0.45 26.66
C GLY A 130 -4.02 -1.23 25.45
N SER A 131 -4.91 -1.67 24.54
CA SER A 131 -4.52 -2.36 23.29
C SER A 131 -3.76 -1.48 22.28
N ILE A 132 -3.46 -0.23 22.61
CA ILE A 132 -2.52 0.59 21.82
C ILE A 132 -1.10 -0.01 21.89
N PHE A 133 -0.75 -0.63 23.01
CA PHE A 133 0.58 -1.20 23.27
C PHE A 133 0.64 -2.72 23.11
N SER A 134 -0.43 -3.36 22.63
CA SER A 134 -0.49 -4.81 22.44
C SER A 134 -0.04 -5.23 21.05
N ASP A 135 0.61 -6.40 20.96
CA ASP A 135 0.98 -7.04 19.69
C ASP A 135 -0.22 -7.77 19.06
N ASP A 136 -1.24 -7.00 18.67
CA ASP A 136 -2.35 -7.53 17.87
C ASP A 136 -1.96 -7.64 16.38
N ASP A 137 -2.52 -8.63 15.68
CA ASP A 137 -2.34 -8.83 14.23
C ASP A 137 -2.62 -7.56 13.42
N SER A 138 -3.57 -6.73 13.86
CA SER A 138 -3.88 -5.46 13.20
C SER A 138 -2.74 -4.44 13.28
N ILE A 139 -1.98 -4.40 14.37
CA ILE A 139 -0.81 -3.51 14.53
C ILE A 139 0.37 -4.09 13.77
N GLY A 140 0.64 -5.40 13.92
CA GLY A 140 1.69 -6.10 13.19
C GLY A 140 1.56 -5.93 11.67
N ASN A 141 0.34 -6.13 11.13
CA ASN A 141 0.06 -5.95 9.71
C ASN A 141 0.29 -4.50 9.24
N ARG A 142 -0.04 -3.50 10.05
CA ARG A 142 0.23 -2.08 9.73
C ARG A 142 1.71 -1.78 9.70
N LEU A 143 2.49 -2.30 10.64
CA LEU A 143 3.95 -2.09 10.66
C LEU A 143 4.62 -2.70 9.43
N ILE A 144 4.20 -3.90 9.02
CA ILE A 144 4.64 -4.52 7.76
C ILE A 144 4.26 -3.63 6.58
N LEU A 145 2.99 -3.23 6.51
CA LEU A 145 2.47 -2.40 5.43
C LEU A 145 3.17 -1.04 5.33
N TRP A 146 3.52 -0.43 6.45
CA TRP A 146 4.26 0.84 6.50
C TRP A 146 5.70 0.68 6.06
N LYS A 147 6.42 -0.34 6.55
CA LYS A 147 7.78 -0.66 6.09
C LYS A 147 7.78 -0.88 4.57
N SER A 148 6.81 -1.63 4.07
CA SER A 148 6.64 -1.88 2.65
C SER A 148 6.31 -0.61 1.86
N ALA A 149 5.44 0.27 2.37
CA ALA A 149 5.14 1.53 1.72
C ALA A 149 6.34 2.46 1.63
N ILE A 150 7.17 2.52 2.68
CA ILE A 150 8.44 3.27 2.65
C ILE A 150 9.39 2.69 1.59
N GLY A 151 9.49 1.36 1.49
CA GLY A 151 10.27 0.69 0.44
C GLY A 151 9.76 1.02 -0.97
N ILE A 152 8.44 0.96 -1.17
CA ILE A 152 7.78 1.35 -2.44
C ILE A 152 8.08 2.80 -2.80
N THR A 153 8.00 3.72 -1.81
CA THR A 153 8.39 5.12 -1.99
C THR A 153 9.83 5.22 -2.43
N TYR A 154 10.77 4.51 -1.80
CA TYR A 154 12.17 4.58 -2.19
C TYR A 154 12.42 4.07 -3.62
N ASP A 155 11.79 2.95 -3.99
CA ASP A 155 11.91 2.39 -5.34
C ASP A 155 11.29 3.29 -6.43
N ASN A 156 10.29 4.09 -6.08
CA ASN A 156 9.54 4.94 -7.00
C ASN A 156 9.56 6.41 -6.56
N TRP A 157 10.68 6.89 -6.01
CA TRP A 157 10.73 8.13 -5.23
C TRP A 157 10.36 9.40 -6.02
N LEU A 158 10.54 9.42 -7.34
CA LEU A 158 10.21 10.58 -8.18
C LEU A 158 8.70 10.74 -8.37
N LEU A 159 8.03 9.74 -8.95
CA LEU A 159 6.63 9.83 -9.40
C LEU A 159 5.66 8.96 -8.59
N GLY A 160 6.17 8.11 -7.70
CA GLY A 160 5.39 7.07 -7.04
C GLY A 160 4.93 5.98 -8.00
N THR A 161 4.10 5.07 -7.49
CA THR A 161 3.51 3.97 -8.29
C THR A 161 2.21 4.36 -8.97
N GLY A 162 1.61 5.50 -8.61
CA GLY A 162 0.19 5.82 -8.80
C GLY A 162 -0.66 5.31 -7.64
N PHE A 163 -1.62 6.12 -7.19
CA PHE A 163 -2.44 5.86 -5.99
C PHE A 163 -3.23 4.55 -6.05
N SER A 164 -3.75 4.16 -7.22
CA SER A 164 -4.50 2.92 -7.39
C SER A 164 -3.62 1.67 -7.46
N LYS A 165 -2.31 1.81 -7.70
CA LYS A 165 -1.38 0.69 -7.93
C LYS A 165 -0.62 0.28 -6.67
N PHE A 166 -0.81 0.98 -5.56
CA PHE A 166 -0.11 0.67 -4.32
C PHE A 166 -0.37 -0.78 -3.88
N GLY A 167 -1.65 -1.18 -3.79
CA GLY A 167 -2.03 -2.50 -3.30
C GLY A 167 -1.46 -3.63 -4.14
N ASP A 168 -1.57 -3.49 -5.46
CA ASP A 168 -0.98 -4.40 -6.43
C ASP A 168 0.54 -4.54 -6.26
N THR A 169 1.24 -3.40 -6.10
CA THR A 169 2.69 -3.36 -5.90
C THR A 169 3.08 -4.01 -4.57
N PHE A 170 2.32 -3.73 -3.51
CA PHE A 170 2.52 -4.32 -2.19
C PHE A 170 2.39 -5.83 -2.24
N ILE A 171 1.27 -6.35 -2.76
CA ILE A 171 0.99 -7.79 -2.87
C ILE A 171 2.09 -8.48 -3.67
N ALA A 172 2.45 -7.90 -4.82
CA ALA A 172 3.42 -8.46 -5.73
C ALA A 172 4.82 -8.56 -5.08
N TRP A 173 5.32 -7.46 -4.52
CA TRP A 173 6.76 -7.31 -4.27
C TRP A 173 7.13 -7.23 -2.79
N TYR A 174 6.20 -6.82 -1.93
CA TYR A 174 6.53 -6.42 -0.55
C TYR A 174 5.77 -7.19 0.52
N GLN A 175 4.66 -7.83 0.18
CA GLN A 175 3.85 -8.56 1.13
C GLN A 175 4.55 -9.86 1.54
N PRO A 176 4.74 -10.16 2.83
CA PRO A 176 5.28 -11.43 3.29
C PRO A 176 4.46 -12.63 2.78
N LEU A 177 5.12 -13.73 2.44
CA LEU A 177 4.46 -14.91 1.86
C LEU A 177 3.42 -15.56 2.79
N ASN A 178 3.54 -15.38 4.11
CA ASN A 178 2.61 -15.87 5.12
C ASN A 178 1.38 -14.96 5.37
N MET A 179 1.30 -13.78 4.77
CA MET A 179 0.26 -12.78 5.05
C MET A 179 -0.79 -12.74 3.93
N LEU A 180 -2.03 -13.16 4.14
CA LEU A 180 -3.02 -13.28 3.04
C LEU A 180 -3.89 -12.05 2.79
N GLN A 181 -3.85 -11.06 3.69
CA GLN A 181 -4.76 -9.90 3.66
C GLN A 181 -4.40 -8.92 2.53
N GLU A 182 -5.38 -8.52 1.74
CA GLU A 182 -5.18 -7.53 0.68
C GLU A 182 -5.39 -6.10 1.22
N TYR A 183 -4.55 -5.17 0.77
CA TYR A 183 -4.61 -3.76 1.16
C TYR A 183 -4.56 -2.89 -0.07
N THR A 184 -5.48 -1.92 -0.16
CA THR A 184 -5.48 -0.93 -1.25
C THR A 184 -4.61 0.28 -0.95
N THR A 185 -4.34 0.57 0.32
CA THR A 185 -3.51 1.70 0.78
C THR A 185 -2.67 1.31 2.01
N PRO A 186 -1.62 2.07 2.34
CA PRO A 186 -0.84 1.90 3.58
C PRO A 186 -1.59 2.13 4.90
N VAL A 187 -2.86 2.55 4.86
CA VAL A 187 -3.62 2.99 6.05
C VAL A 187 -2.86 4.12 6.78
N ASN A 188 -2.29 5.04 6.02
CA ASN A 188 -1.51 6.19 6.49
C ASN A 188 -1.42 7.24 5.36
N ASN A 189 -1.88 8.46 5.62
CA ASN A 189 -1.91 9.57 4.67
C ASN A 189 -0.53 9.89 4.06
N CYS A 190 0.49 10.03 4.91
CA CYS A 190 1.84 10.40 4.49
C CYS A 190 2.45 9.32 3.57
N LEU A 191 2.30 8.05 3.96
CA LEU A 191 2.80 6.92 3.17
C LEU A 191 1.99 6.71 1.89
N THR A 192 0.68 6.97 1.92
CA THR A 192 -0.16 6.89 0.71
C THR A 192 0.27 7.92 -0.32
N ILE A 193 0.51 9.17 0.11
CA ILE A 193 0.95 10.25 -0.78
C ILE A 193 2.34 9.98 -1.33
N SER A 194 3.29 9.60 -0.47
CA SER A 194 4.67 9.37 -0.88
C SER A 194 4.84 8.11 -1.76
N ALA A 195 4.16 7.00 -1.44
CA ALA A 195 4.21 5.80 -2.28
C ALA A 195 3.43 5.97 -3.59
N GLY A 196 2.29 6.66 -3.55
CA GLY A 196 1.42 6.88 -4.71
C GLY A 196 1.91 7.95 -5.68
N GLY A 197 2.41 9.08 -5.17
CA GLY A 197 2.78 10.24 -5.99
C GLY A 197 4.22 10.74 -5.84
N GLY A 198 5.07 10.01 -5.11
CA GLY A 198 6.49 10.32 -4.96
C GLY A 198 6.81 11.42 -3.94
N ILE A 199 8.09 11.70 -3.80
CA ILE A 199 8.64 12.57 -2.75
C ILE A 199 8.28 14.04 -2.97
N PHE A 200 8.13 14.48 -4.22
CA PHE A 200 7.79 15.87 -4.53
C PHE A 200 6.35 16.19 -4.14
N LEU A 201 5.41 15.27 -4.42
CA LEU A 201 4.04 15.43 -3.98
C LEU A 201 3.93 15.34 -2.45
N PHE A 202 4.70 14.44 -1.83
CA PHE A 202 4.79 14.37 -0.38
C PHE A 202 5.35 15.65 0.24
N PHE A 203 6.41 16.22 -0.33
CA PHE A 203 6.95 17.51 0.08
C PHE A 203 5.89 18.60 0.00
N LEU A 204 5.19 18.72 -1.14
CA LEU A 204 4.14 19.72 -1.32
C LEU A 204 3.02 19.55 -0.29
N PHE A 205 2.58 18.31 -0.07
CA PHE A 205 1.59 17.98 0.94
C PHE A 205 2.01 18.41 2.34
N MET A 206 3.22 18.04 2.78
CA MET A 206 3.75 18.42 4.09
C MET A 206 3.94 19.93 4.21
N PHE A 207 4.42 20.58 3.16
CA PHE A 207 4.67 22.01 3.14
C PHE A 207 3.36 22.79 3.26
N LEU A 208 2.34 22.44 2.46
CA LEU A 208 1.02 23.07 2.51
C LEU A 208 0.30 22.83 3.85
N SER A 209 0.50 21.66 4.44
CA SER A 209 -0.04 21.31 5.76
C SER A 209 0.62 22.11 6.89
N CYS A 210 1.93 22.28 6.83
CA CYS A 210 2.68 23.04 7.83
C CYS A 210 2.43 24.54 7.69
N ILE A 211 2.44 25.09 6.47
CA ILE A 211 2.24 26.53 6.24
C ILE A 211 0.83 26.96 6.64
N SER A 212 -0.21 26.16 6.35
CA SER A 212 -1.59 26.48 6.75
C SER A 212 -1.73 26.54 8.27
N THR A 213 -1.19 25.54 8.97
CA THR A 213 -1.20 25.45 10.44
C THR A 213 -0.43 26.63 11.07
N ILE A 214 0.78 26.93 10.58
CA ILE A 214 1.58 28.05 11.10
C ILE A 214 0.92 29.39 10.82
N GLY A 215 0.31 29.57 9.64
CA GLY A 215 -0.43 30.78 9.29
C GLY A 215 -1.53 31.10 10.30
N LEU A 216 -2.32 30.09 10.67
CA LEU A 216 -3.36 30.23 11.70
C LEU A 216 -2.78 30.55 13.10
N ILE A 217 -1.65 29.94 13.46
CA ILE A 217 -0.97 30.20 14.74
C ILE A 217 -0.45 31.65 14.79
N ILE A 218 0.10 32.17 13.69
CA ILE A 218 0.58 33.56 13.60
C ILE A 218 -0.58 34.54 13.68
N GLU A 219 -1.66 34.30 12.95
CA GLU A 219 -2.86 35.14 12.98
C GLU A 219 -3.43 35.22 14.41
N ASN A 220 -3.43 34.11 15.14
CA ASN A 220 -3.81 34.12 16.55
C ASN A 220 -2.91 35.01 17.41
N LYS A 221 -1.58 34.97 17.20
CA LYS A 221 -0.67 35.87 17.94
C LYS A 221 -0.97 37.35 17.69
N ILE A 222 -1.54 37.68 16.53
CA ILE A 222 -1.90 39.04 16.14
C ILE A 222 -3.27 39.42 16.73
N LYS A 223 -4.33 38.62 16.47
CA LYS A 223 -5.72 38.99 16.79
C LYS A 223 -6.27 38.40 18.09
N ARG A 224 -5.61 37.40 18.66
CA ARG A 224 -6.07 36.63 19.83
C ARG A 224 -7.51 36.08 19.66
N ASN A 225 -7.84 35.60 18.46
CA ASN A 225 -9.15 35.00 18.18
C ASN A 225 -9.12 33.49 18.45
N PRO A 226 -9.84 32.99 19.45
CA PRO A 226 -9.77 31.59 19.84
C PRO A 226 -10.30 30.62 18.76
N ILE A 227 -11.18 31.06 17.87
CA ILE A 227 -11.69 30.23 16.79
C ILE A 227 -10.58 29.91 15.77
N VAL A 228 -9.72 30.89 15.47
CA VAL A 228 -8.67 30.74 14.46
C VAL A 228 -7.62 29.72 14.89
N TYR A 229 -7.17 29.77 16.14
CA TYR A 229 -6.20 28.77 16.60
C TYR A 229 -6.87 27.39 16.71
N SER A 230 -8.17 27.31 17.01
CA SER A 230 -8.89 26.03 17.10
C SER A 230 -8.95 25.29 15.76
N PHE A 231 -9.05 26.03 14.65
CA PHE A 231 -8.89 25.46 13.30
C PHE A 231 -7.49 24.88 13.07
N ALA A 232 -6.44 25.50 13.63
CA ALA A 232 -5.08 24.99 13.52
C ALA A 232 -4.95 23.64 14.26
N PHE A 233 -5.51 23.53 15.47
CA PHE A 233 -5.48 22.25 16.20
C PHE A 233 -6.42 21.20 15.62
N ALA A 234 -7.55 21.59 15.03
CA ALA A 234 -8.37 20.67 14.26
C ALA A 234 -7.61 20.08 13.06
N GLN A 235 -6.82 20.90 12.34
CA GLN A 235 -5.91 20.43 11.29
C GLN A 235 -4.83 19.50 11.84
N ILE A 236 -4.17 19.88 12.94
CA ILE A 236 -3.17 19.02 13.60
C ILE A 236 -3.77 17.67 13.96
N GLY A 237 -4.96 17.65 14.57
CA GLY A 237 -5.68 16.42 14.92
C GLY A 237 -6.04 15.56 13.71
N TYR A 238 -6.45 16.18 12.60
CA TYR A 238 -6.64 15.48 11.33
C TYR A 238 -5.34 14.83 10.84
N PHE A 239 -4.21 15.55 10.86
CA PHE A 239 -2.93 14.99 10.44
C PHE A 239 -2.43 13.87 11.34
N ILE A 240 -2.59 13.98 12.67
CA ILE A 240 -2.24 12.92 13.62
C ILE A 240 -3.10 11.68 13.37
N CYS A 241 -4.42 11.83 13.19
CA CYS A 241 -5.29 10.73 12.77
C CYS A 241 -4.82 10.09 11.45
N GLY A 242 -4.36 10.91 10.50
CA GLY A 242 -3.81 10.51 9.22
C GLY A 242 -2.57 9.61 9.30
N PHE A 243 -1.85 9.56 10.41
CA PHE A 243 -0.78 8.56 10.60
C PHE A 243 -1.31 7.14 10.78
N SER A 244 -2.57 6.99 11.19
CA SER A 244 -3.19 5.70 11.54
C SER A 244 -4.32 5.27 10.60
N SER A 245 -4.61 6.09 9.57
CA SER A 245 -5.67 5.90 8.60
C SER A 245 -5.40 6.69 7.31
N THR A 246 -5.96 6.24 6.18
CA THR A 246 -5.92 6.97 4.91
C THR A 246 -7.17 7.84 4.78
N LEU A 247 -7.19 8.99 5.46
CA LEU A 247 -8.36 9.87 5.56
C LEU A 247 -8.79 10.44 4.20
N PHE A 248 -7.89 10.50 3.22
CA PHE A 248 -8.21 10.95 1.87
C PHE A 248 -9.19 10.06 1.11
N ALA A 249 -9.39 8.82 1.58
CA ALA A 249 -10.39 7.93 1.01
C ALA A 249 -11.83 8.41 1.31
N SER A 250 -12.04 9.27 2.32
CA SER A 250 -13.36 9.79 2.67
C SER A 250 -13.61 11.16 2.01
N PRO A 251 -14.59 11.30 1.10
CA PRO A 251 -14.93 12.58 0.48
C PRO A 251 -15.33 13.66 1.50
N CYS A 252 -16.08 13.28 2.54
CA CYS A 252 -16.51 14.20 3.59
C CYS A 252 -15.32 14.82 4.33
N LEU A 253 -14.34 14.00 4.73
CA LEU A 253 -13.14 14.49 5.41
C LEU A 253 -12.27 15.37 4.50
N ASN A 254 -12.21 15.06 3.20
CA ASN A 254 -11.52 15.88 2.22
C ASN A 254 -12.13 17.27 2.09
N ILE A 255 -13.47 17.37 2.01
CA ILE A 255 -14.16 18.67 1.96
C ILE A 255 -13.83 19.49 3.20
N VAL A 256 -13.91 18.89 4.39
CA VAL A 256 -13.64 19.59 5.65
C VAL A 256 -12.20 20.12 5.71
N ILE A 257 -11.20 19.28 5.36
CA ILE A 257 -9.80 19.73 5.41
C ILE A 257 -9.49 20.75 4.32
N VAL A 258 -10.10 20.66 3.13
CA VAL A 258 -9.97 21.68 2.07
C VAL A 258 -10.55 23.01 2.54
N ILE A 259 -11.74 23.03 3.16
CA ILE A 259 -12.32 24.25 3.71
C ILE A 259 -11.40 24.86 4.77
N LEU A 260 -10.94 24.07 5.74
CA LEU A 260 -10.02 24.55 6.79
C LEU A 260 -8.72 25.11 6.19
N THR A 261 -8.14 24.40 5.22
CA THR A 261 -6.90 24.83 4.54
C THR A 261 -7.13 26.12 3.74
N THR A 262 -8.25 26.23 3.03
CA THR A 262 -8.61 27.42 2.25
C THR A 262 -8.81 28.64 3.14
N LEU A 263 -9.52 28.48 4.25
CA LEU A 263 -9.67 29.52 5.27
C LEU A 263 -8.29 29.95 5.78
N SER A 264 -7.42 29.00 6.11
CA SER A 264 -6.04 29.25 6.57
C SER A 264 -5.23 30.06 5.57
N LEU A 265 -5.25 29.65 4.30
CA LEU A 265 -4.53 30.33 3.23
C LEU A 265 -5.10 31.72 2.94
N GLY A 266 -6.43 31.89 3.03
CA GLY A 266 -7.09 33.19 2.92
C GLY A 266 -6.64 34.16 4.03
N TYR A 267 -6.47 33.67 5.26
CA TYR A 267 -5.92 34.48 6.35
C TYR A 267 -4.45 34.87 6.09
N ILE A 268 -3.62 33.94 5.63
CA ILE A 268 -2.24 34.24 5.24
C ILE A 268 -2.20 35.31 4.14
N GLY A 269 -3.03 35.16 3.10
CA GLY A 269 -3.14 36.12 1.99
C GLY A 269 -3.60 37.50 2.48
N ARG A 270 -4.50 37.57 3.46
CA ARG A 270 -4.90 38.83 4.07
C ARG A 270 -3.76 39.51 4.83
N ILE A 271 -2.98 38.77 5.63
CA ILE A 271 -1.78 39.29 6.29
C ILE A 271 -0.83 39.84 5.22
N TRP A 272 -0.69 39.11 4.10
CA TRP A 272 0.16 39.48 2.98
C TRP A 272 -0.23 40.82 2.34
N ILE A 273 -1.53 41.07 2.17
CA ILE A 273 -2.04 42.28 1.53
C ILE A 273 -2.08 43.48 2.50
N LYS A 274 -2.54 43.27 3.74
CA LYS A 274 -2.91 44.39 4.65
C LYS A 274 -1.86 44.73 5.69
N GLU A 275 -0.92 43.83 5.98
CA GLU A 275 -0.03 43.96 7.14
C GLU A 275 1.44 43.73 6.76
N ARG A 276 1.99 44.59 5.89
CA ARG A 276 3.39 44.51 5.39
C ARG A 276 4.45 44.38 6.50
N ALA A 277 4.23 44.96 7.68
CA ALA A 277 5.13 44.81 8.83
C ALA A 277 5.14 43.38 9.41
N ASN A 278 4.04 42.63 9.28
CA ASN A 278 3.94 41.23 9.69
C ASN A 278 4.41 40.25 8.60
N LEU A 279 4.60 40.73 7.37
CA LEU A 279 5.11 39.97 6.22
C LEU A 279 6.50 39.38 6.51
N GLU A 280 7.41 40.18 7.07
CA GLU A 280 8.73 39.71 7.49
C GLU A 280 8.64 38.57 8.50
N ARG A 281 7.69 38.64 9.43
CA ARG A 281 7.48 37.60 10.44
C ARG A 281 6.98 36.31 9.80
N VAL A 282 6.10 36.41 8.80
CA VAL A 282 5.65 35.26 8.00
C VAL A 282 6.83 34.68 7.20
N PHE A 283 7.60 35.48 6.46
CA PHE A 283 8.78 35.00 5.72
C PHE A 283 9.83 34.34 6.61
N LYS A 284 10.14 34.95 7.77
CA LYS A 284 11.05 34.37 8.77
C LYS A 284 10.53 33.05 9.34
N THR A 285 9.22 32.79 9.27
CA THR A 285 8.61 31.54 9.72
C THR A 285 8.38 30.52 8.61
N LEU A 286 8.37 30.91 7.33
CA LEU A 286 8.27 30.00 6.17
C LEU A 286 9.43 28.99 6.08
N LYS A 287 10.60 29.33 6.63
CA LYS A 287 11.72 28.40 6.71
C LYS A 287 11.38 27.15 7.52
N TYR A 288 10.50 27.22 8.52
CA TYR A 288 10.17 26.07 9.35
C TYR A 288 9.35 25.01 8.60
N PRO A 289 8.22 25.34 7.92
CA PRO A 289 7.53 24.41 7.04
C PRO A 289 8.45 23.77 6.00
N MET A 290 9.33 24.58 5.38
CA MET A 290 10.25 24.10 4.36
C MET A 290 11.26 23.09 4.94
N ILE A 291 11.91 23.43 6.06
CA ILE A 291 12.86 22.54 6.75
C ILE A 291 12.16 21.26 7.20
N VAL A 292 11.00 21.37 7.86
CA VAL A 292 10.25 20.20 8.35
C VAL A 292 9.86 19.27 7.20
N SER A 293 9.36 19.84 6.09
CA SER A 293 8.96 19.06 4.91
C SER A 293 10.16 18.39 4.23
N LEU A 294 11.27 19.12 4.07
CA LEU A 294 12.51 18.59 3.49
C LEU A 294 13.11 17.49 4.38
N MET A 295 13.20 17.71 5.69
CA MET A 295 13.66 16.70 6.65
C MET A 295 12.78 15.46 6.62
N SER A 296 11.45 15.63 6.54
CA SER A 296 10.51 14.50 6.46
C SER A 296 10.76 13.67 5.20
N CYS A 297 11.04 14.33 4.06
CA CYS A 297 11.41 13.65 2.83
C CYS A 297 12.73 12.89 2.94
N ILE A 298 13.76 13.54 3.48
CA ILE A 298 15.10 12.94 3.67
C ILE A 298 15.01 11.73 4.60
N ILE A 299 14.33 11.87 5.75
CA ILE A 299 14.11 10.78 6.71
C ILE A 299 13.40 9.60 6.04
N LEU A 300 12.34 9.87 5.27
CA LEU A 300 11.60 8.82 4.57
C LEU A 300 12.49 8.05 3.59
N LEU A 301 13.31 8.77 2.80
CA LEU A 301 14.25 8.16 1.86
C LEU A 301 15.40 7.42 2.55
N MET A 302 15.94 7.95 3.66
CA MET A 302 16.97 7.28 4.45
C MET A 302 16.46 5.97 5.06
N ILE A 303 15.25 5.98 5.63
CA ILE A 303 14.63 4.76 6.16
C ILE A 303 14.36 3.78 5.01
N GLY A 304 13.89 4.25 3.86
CA GLY A 304 13.67 3.39 2.69
C GLY A 304 14.95 2.75 2.15
N PHE A 305 16.04 3.51 2.08
CA PHE A 305 17.37 2.99 1.76
C PHE A 305 17.80 1.90 2.76
N TRP A 306 17.68 2.19 4.06
CA TRP A 306 18.01 1.24 5.11
C TRP A 306 17.18 -0.05 4.99
N LEU A 307 15.86 0.05 4.87
CA LEU A 307 14.97 -1.10 4.72
C LEU A 307 15.30 -1.95 3.48
N LYS A 308 15.68 -1.31 2.37
CA LYS A 308 16.07 -2.02 1.14
C LYS A 308 17.39 -2.77 1.28
N GLU A 309 18.32 -2.26 2.07
CA GLU A 309 19.58 -2.96 2.33
C GLU A 309 19.36 -4.29 3.06
N TYR A 310 18.30 -4.40 3.88
CA TYR A 310 17.96 -5.63 4.60
C TYR A 310 16.99 -6.56 3.84
N SER A 311 16.44 -6.16 2.70
CA SER A 311 15.50 -7.00 1.94
C SER A 311 16.17 -8.26 1.37
N SER A 312 15.45 -9.38 1.39
CA SER A 312 15.94 -10.65 0.83
C SER A 312 16.03 -10.64 -0.70
N THR A 313 15.24 -9.80 -1.36
CA THR A 313 15.15 -9.68 -2.81
C THR A 313 15.16 -8.23 -3.28
N LYS A 314 15.69 -7.99 -4.48
CA LYS A 314 15.62 -6.73 -5.24
C LYS A 314 14.85 -6.95 -6.53
N TYR A 315 13.96 -6.02 -6.86
CA TYR A 315 13.13 -6.04 -8.05
C TYR A 315 13.49 -4.89 -9.00
N PHE A 316 13.42 -5.16 -10.31
CA PHE A 316 13.75 -4.23 -11.38
C PHE A 316 12.76 -4.38 -12.54
N ILE A 317 12.43 -3.27 -13.19
CA ILE A 317 11.65 -3.24 -14.43
C ILE A 317 12.54 -2.65 -15.52
N TYR A 318 12.75 -3.40 -16.58
CA TYR A 318 13.38 -2.93 -17.79
C TYR A 318 12.30 -2.71 -18.86
N LYS A 319 12.21 -1.50 -19.39
CA LYS A 319 11.18 -1.13 -20.37
C LYS A 319 11.75 -1.09 -21.77
N ASN A 320 10.91 -1.42 -22.76
CA ASN A 320 11.21 -1.32 -24.20
C ASN A 320 12.48 -2.08 -24.61
N ILE A 321 12.62 -3.34 -24.17
CA ILE A 321 13.69 -4.23 -24.61
C ILE A 321 13.38 -4.79 -25.99
N GLY A 322 14.42 -5.00 -26.79
CA GLY A 322 14.32 -5.70 -28.07
C GLY A 322 13.60 -4.90 -29.15
N VAL A 323 13.32 -5.56 -30.27
CA VAL A 323 12.64 -4.94 -31.42
C VAL A 323 11.15 -4.81 -31.12
N ASN A 324 10.60 -5.77 -30.36
CA ASN A 324 9.18 -5.78 -29.98
C ASN A 324 8.85 -4.87 -28.78
N LYS A 325 9.83 -4.14 -28.24
CA LYS A 325 9.67 -3.18 -27.12
C LYS A 325 8.97 -3.79 -25.91
N ILE A 326 9.39 -5.00 -25.54
CA ILE A 326 8.81 -5.72 -24.39
C ILE A 326 9.28 -5.12 -23.06
N ASN A 327 8.43 -5.21 -22.04
CA ASN A 327 8.85 -4.94 -20.66
C ASN A 327 9.32 -6.24 -20.02
N VAL A 328 10.48 -6.24 -19.38
CA VAL A 328 11.03 -7.38 -18.68
C VAL A 328 11.18 -7.06 -17.21
N TYR A 329 10.64 -7.95 -16.38
CA TYR A 329 10.60 -7.84 -14.94
C TYR A 329 11.66 -8.78 -14.38
N ARG A 330 12.50 -8.28 -13.47
CA ARG A 330 13.56 -9.07 -12.86
C ARG A 330 13.42 -8.99 -11.36
N ILE A 331 13.54 -10.13 -10.70
CA ILE A 331 13.79 -10.20 -9.26
C ILE A 331 15.06 -11.01 -9.01
N ALA A 332 15.88 -10.54 -8.08
CA ALA A 332 17.15 -11.17 -7.73
C ALA A 332 17.26 -11.27 -6.21
N PRO A 333 17.86 -12.35 -5.67
CA PRO A 333 18.21 -12.40 -4.26
C PRO A 333 19.29 -11.36 -3.93
N THR A 334 19.21 -10.77 -2.74
CA THR A 334 20.20 -9.78 -2.27
C THR A 334 21.36 -10.42 -1.51
N LYS A 335 21.11 -11.54 -0.78
CA LYS A 335 22.03 -12.10 0.22
C LYS A 335 22.52 -13.52 -0.08
N SER A 336 21.88 -14.25 -0.97
CA SER A 336 22.28 -15.62 -1.33
C SER A 336 23.13 -15.63 -2.60
N LYS A 337 24.04 -16.61 -2.68
CA LYS A 337 24.77 -16.90 -3.92
C LYS A 337 23.74 -17.27 -4.99
N VAL A 338 23.77 -16.56 -6.11
CA VAL A 338 22.85 -16.80 -7.22
C VAL A 338 23.17 -18.17 -7.84
N LYS A 339 22.15 -19.03 -7.94
CA LYS A 339 22.27 -20.38 -8.51
C LYS A 339 22.14 -20.40 -10.03
N ALA A 340 21.11 -19.73 -10.55
CA ALA A 340 20.72 -19.72 -11.96
C ALA A 340 19.86 -18.50 -12.28
N VAL A 341 19.67 -18.27 -13.58
CA VAL A 341 18.60 -17.40 -14.09
C VAL A 341 17.42 -18.27 -14.52
N ILE A 342 16.25 -17.99 -13.97
CA ILE A 342 14.98 -18.57 -14.41
C ILE A 342 14.29 -17.54 -15.29
N ILE A 343 14.07 -17.85 -16.57
CA ILE A 343 13.16 -17.08 -17.40
C ILE A 343 11.78 -17.70 -17.23
N TYR A 344 10.91 -16.99 -16.51
CA TYR A 344 9.57 -17.45 -16.20
C TYR A 344 8.55 -16.83 -17.18
N SER A 345 7.90 -17.63 -18.01
CA SER A 345 6.84 -17.19 -18.95
C SER A 345 5.42 -17.58 -18.48
N TYR A 346 4.47 -16.67 -18.67
CA TYR A 346 3.03 -16.86 -18.38
C TYR A 346 2.17 -16.62 -19.63
N ASP A 347 0.88 -16.94 -19.55
CA ASP A 347 -0.06 -16.94 -20.67
C ASP A 347 -0.82 -15.65 -20.96
N ASN A 348 -0.70 -14.58 -20.16
CA ASN A 348 -1.71 -13.52 -20.16
C ASN A 348 -1.19 -12.09 -20.43
N LYS A 349 -2.01 -11.33 -21.18
CA LYS A 349 -1.79 -9.98 -21.69
C LYS A 349 -1.72 -8.88 -20.63
N ASN A 350 -2.40 -9.01 -19.48
CA ASN A 350 -2.48 -7.90 -18.51
C ASN A 350 -2.63 -8.39 -17.05
N ASN A 351 -1.77 -7.88 -16.16
CA ASN A 351 -1.88 -7.95 -14.68
C ASN A 351 -1.63 -9.28 -13.94
N ILE A 352 -1.04 -10.31 -14.56
CA ILE A 352 -0.66 -11.53 -13.81
C ILE A 352 0.58 -11.32 -12.93
N ILE A 353 1.49 -10.41 -13.31
CA ILE A 353 2.72 -10.19 -12.55
C ILE A 353 2.41 -9.86 -11.09
N THR A 354 1.32 -9.17 -10.77
CA THR A 354 1.02 -8.83 -9.36
C THR A 354 0.52 -10.03 -8.56
N ARG A 355 -0.25 -10.94 -9.16
CA ARG A 355 -0.78 -12.15 -8.50
C ARG A 355 0.23 -13.30 -8.47
N GLU A 356 0.93 -13.55 -9.56
CA GLU A 356 1.90 -14.65 -9.68
C GLU A 356 3.30 -14.26 -9.19
N ALA A 357 3.65 -12.96 -9.10
CA ALA A 357 4.93 -12.56 -8.53
C ALA A 357 5.09 -13.10 -7.12
N ARG A 358 4.02 -13.08 -6.33
CA ARG A 358 4.08 -13.50 -4.94
C ARG A 358 4.19 -15.02 -4.79
N SER A 359 3.27 -15.76 -5.42
CA SER A 359 3.19 -17.23 -5.27
C SER A 359 4.35 -17.96 -5.94
N THR A 360 4.92 -17.38 -7.00
CA THR A 360 5.83 -18.09 -7.90
C THR A 360 7.18 -17.40 -8.02
N ILE A 361 7.20 -16.17 -8.55
CA ILE A 361 8.46 -15.50 -8.91
C ILE A 361 9.30 -15.22 -7.65
N ARG A 362 8.69 -14.70 -6.59
CA ARG A 362 9.35 -14.40 -5.31
C ARG A 362 9.77 -15.65 -4.58
N PHE A 363 8.96 -16.70 -4.61
CA PHE A 363 9.33 -17.98 -4.02
C PHE A 363 10.64 -18.50 -4.61
N LEU A 364 10.77 -18.49 -5.94
CA LEU A 364 12.00 -18.89 -6.63
C LEU A 364 13.15 -17.91 -6.34
N ALA A 365 12.89 -16.61 -6.26
CA ALA A 365 13.93 -15.64 -5.89
C ALA A 365 14.49 -15.88 -4.48
N GLU A 366 13.64 -16.17 -3.50
CA GLU A 366 14.04 -16.52 -2.12
C GLU A 366 14.84 -17.83 -2.06
N LYS A 367 14.69 -18.73 -3.04
CA LYS A 367 15.50 -19.96 -3.20
C LYS A 367 16.88 -19.73 -3.84
N GLY A 368 17.20 -18.50 -4.22
CA GLY A 368 18.51 -18.12 -4.76
C GLY A 368 18.58 -18.01 -6.29
N TYR A 369 17.44 -17.93 -6.98
CA TYR A 369 17.39 -17.75 -8.43
C TYR A 369 17.17 -16.28 -8.81
N VAL A 370 17.82 -15.83 -9.88
CA VAL A 370 17.39 -14.58 -10.54
C VAL A 370 16.23 -14.93 -11.44
N VAL A 371 15.04 -14.40 -11.18
CA VAL A 371 13.85 -14.71 -11.97
C VAL A 371 13.54 -13.53 -12.87
N VAL A 372 13.45 -13.80 -14.17
CA VAL A 372 13.19 -12.84 -15.23
C VAL A 372 11.87 -13.22 -15.88
N THR A 373 10.91 -12.31 -15.94
CA THR A 373 9.60 -12.57 -16.57
C THR A 373 9.29 -11.51 -17.62
N PRO A 374 9.10 -11.90 -18.89
CA PRO A 374 8.66 -10.96 -19.92
C PRO A 374 7.17 -10.66 -19.79
N GLN A 375 6.79 -9.42 -20.04
CA GLN A 375 5.41 -9.03 -20.28
C GLN A 375 5.15 -9.08 -21.78
N PHE A 376 4.52 -10.17 -22.22
CA PHE A 376 4.20 -10.39 -23.62
C PHE A 376 3.20 -9.36 -24.13
N THR A 377 3.40 -8.86 -25.35
CA THR A 377 2.47 -7.91 -25.98
C THR A 377 1.32 -8.63 -26.70
N ASP A 378 1.56 -9.87 -27.12
CA ASP A 378 0.57 -10.73 -27.76
C ASP A 378 0.66 -12.16 -27.22
N ILE A 379 -0.48 -12.86 -27.20
CA ILE A 379 -0.55 -14.30 -26.92
C ILE A 379 -0.69 -14.91 -28.30
N ASP A 380 0.20 -15.84 -28.68
CA ASP A 380 0.32 -16.51 -29.99
C ASP A 380 1.67 -16.21 -30.68
N ILE A 381 1.66 -15.72 -31.92
CA ILE A 381 2.79 -15.79 -32.86
C ILE A 381 3.99 -14.96 -32.38
N ARG A 382 3.76 -13.87 -31.64
CA ARG A 382 4.84 -13.00 -31.18
C ARG A 382 5.50 -13.49 -29.89
N ALA A 383 4.75 -14.16 -29.01
CA ALA A 383 5.25 -14.54 -27.69
C ALA A 383 6.52 -15.41 -27.72
N PRO A 384 6.67 -16.40 -28.62
CA PRO A 384 7.94 -17.11 -28.79
C PRO A 384 9.10 -16.18 -29.14
N LYS A 385 8.92 -15.26 -30.09
CA LYS A 385 9.96 -14.29 -30.49
C LYS A 385 10.30 -13.31 -29.36
N GLU A 386 9.30 -12.86 -28.62
CA GLU A 386 9.49 -12.01 -27.45
C GLU A 386 10.23 -12.74 -26.31
N LEU A 387 10.02 -14.06 -26.17
CA LEU A 387 10.79 -14.89 -25.26
C LEU A 387 12.25 -15.04 -25.72
N GLU A 388 12.50 -15.19 -27.02
CA GLU A 388 13.86 -15.17 -27.60
C GLU A 388 14.57 -13.83 -27.34
N GLU A 389 13.91 -12.69 -27.54
CA GLU A 389 14.45 -11.37 -27.19
C GLU A 389 14.79 -11.26 -25.69
N THR A 390 14.00 -11.92 -24.84
CA THR A 390 14.25 -11.97 -23.39
C THR A 390 15.46 -12.84 -23.06
N ILE A 391 15.63 -13.97 -23.75
CA ILE A 391 16.82 -14.83 -23.63
C ILE A 391 18.05 -14.02 -24.02
N GLU A 392 18.05 -13.38 -25.19
CA GLU A 392 19.16 -12.53 -25.62
C GLU A 392 19.47 -11.39 -24.64
N PHE A 393 18.43 -10.76 -24.07
CA PHE A 393 18.61 -9.74 -23.05
C PHE A 393 19.34 -10.29 -21.80
N VAL A 394 18.92 -11.45 -21.30
CA VAL A 394 19.56 -12.13 -20.17
C VAL A 394 21.02 -12.45 -20.49
N GLU A 395 21.25 -12.96 -21.69
CA GLU A 395 22.56 -13.36 -22.19
C GLU A 395 23.56 -12.22 -22.35
N ARG A 396 23.08 -11.01 -22.65
CA ARG A 396 23.90 -9.79 -22.80
C ARG A 396 24.13 -9.06 -21.47
N LYS A 397 23.29 -9.27 -20.45
CA LYS A 397 23.41 -8.54 -19.17
C LYS A 397 24.54 -9.13 -18.32
N LYS A 398 25.55 -8.31 -18.04
CA LYS A 398 26.75 -8.69 -17.24
C LYS A 398 26.46 -9.36 -15.90
N GLU A 399 25.33 -9.04 -15.26
CA GLU A 399 24.95 -9.63 -13.96
C GLU A 399 24.36 -11.05 -14.09
N MET A 400 24.03 -11.47 -15.31
CA MET A 400 23.32 -12.72 -15.61
C MET A 400 24.01 -13.59 -16.66
N ASN A 401 24.91 -13.01 -17.47
CA ASN A 401 25.51 -13.65 -18.64
C ASN A 401 26.36 -14.89 -18.31
N CYS A 402 26.87 -15.00 -17.08
CA CYS A 402 27.69 -16.13 -16.61
C CYS A 402 26.89 -17.21 -15.88
N LEU A 403 25.57 -17.05 -15.74
CA LEU A 403 24.72 -17.98 -14.99
C LEU A 403 24.03 -18.97 -15.94
N PRO A 404 23.78 -20.21 -15.47
CA PRO A 404 22.96 -21.16 -16.23
C PRO A 404 21.52 -20.63 -16.36
N VAL A 405 20.93 -20.81 -17.54
CA VAL A 405 19.58 -20.35 -17.86
C VAL A 405 18.60 -21.51 -17.83
N ILE A 406 17.49 -21.34 -17.13
CA ILE A 406 16.39 -22.30 -17.03
C ILE A 406 15.13 -21.64 -17.59
N LEU A 407 14.44 -22.31 -18.50
CA LEU A 407 13.14 -21.86 -18.97
C LEU A 407 12.05 -22.51 -18.13
N VAL A 408 11.21 -21.69 -17.50
CA VAL A 408 10.06 -22.18 -16.75
C VAL A 408 8.82 -21.50 -17.31
N GLY A 409 7.84 -22.29 -17.73
CA GLY A 409 6.64 -21.73 -18.34
C GLY A 409 5.37 -22.35 -17.80
N GLN A 410 4.33 -21.54 -17.71
CA GLN A 410 3.01 -21.96 -17.29
C GLN A 410 1.97 -21.75 -18.39
N SER A 411 1.13 -22.76 -18.60
CA SER A 411 0.08 -22.75 -19.63
C SER A 411 0.74 -22.50 -21.00
N GLU A 412 0.30 -21.51 -21.76
CA GLU A 412 0.92 -21.08 -23.02
C GLU A 412 2.37 -20.62 -22.83
N GLY A 413 2.72 -20.08 -21.66
CA GLY A 413 4.11 -19.81 -21.29
C GLY A 413 4.99 -21.07 -21.32
N GLY A 414 4.44 -22.22 -20.90
CA GLY A 414 5.09 -23.53 -20.98
C GLY A 414 5.31 -23.97 -22.42
N GLN A 415 4.33 -23.70 -23.28
CA GLN A 415 4.46 -23.88 -24.72
C GLN A 415 5.57 -23.02 -25.31
N TYR A 416 5.64 -21.74 -24.97
CA TYR A 416 6.69 -20.84 -25.45
C TYR A 416 8.08 -21.29 -24.97
N SER A 417 8.20 -21.75 -23.73
CA SER A 417 9.45 -22.27 -23.17
C SER A 417 9.95 -23.51 -23.91
N ILE A 418 9.04 -24.45 -24.26
CA ILE A 418 9.38 -25.66 -25.03
C ILE A 418 9.82 -25.26 -26.45
N ILE A 419 9.09 -24.38 -27.11
CA ILE A 419 9.44 -23.92 -28.47
C ILE A 419 10.81 -23.21 -28.45
N ALA A 420 11.02 -22.28 -27.53
CA ALA A 420 12.28 -21.54 -27.42
C ALA A 420 13.46 -22.47 -27.13
N ALA A 421 13.30 -23.47 -26.25
CA ALA A 421 14.36 -24.46 -25.98
C ALA A 421 14.69 -25.33 -27.20
N ALA A 422 13.69 -25.67 -28.03
CA ALA A 422 13.89 -26.44 -29.24
C ALA A 422 14.56 -25.62 -30.36
N SER A 423 14.28 -24.31 -30.42
CA SER A 423 14.81 -23.40 -31.45
C SER A 423 16.19 -22.84 -31.10
N HIS A 424 16.54 -22.72 -29.82
CA HIS A 424 17.85 -22.26 -29.36
C HIS A 424 18.80 -23.45 -29.13
N GLU A 425 19.55 -23.85 -30.15
CA GLU A 425 20.62 -24.87 -30.03
C GLU A 425 21.91 -24.34 -29.32
N GLY A 426 21.81 -23.23 -28.57
CA GLY A 426 22.91 -22.57 -27.85
C GLY A 426 23.06 -23.00 -26.38
N THR A 427 24.30 -23.17 -25.92
CA THR A 427 24.75 -23.99 -24.77
C THR A 427 24.38 -23.52 -23.35
N ARG A 428 23.62 -22.42 -23.18
CA ARG A 428 23.31 -21.84 -21.87
C ARG A 428 21.96 -22.25 -21.28
N ILE A 429 21.00 -22.66 -22.10
CA ILE A 429 19.75 -23.25 -21.59
C ILE A 429 20.09 -24.64 -21.06
N LYS A 430 19.97 -24.82 -19.75
CA LYS A 430 20.31 -26.08 -19.06
C LYS A 430 19.12 -26.99 -18.82
N ALA A 431 17.93 -26.43 -18.64
CA ALA A 431 16.72 -27.22 -18.43
C ALA A 431 15.46 -26.44 -18.81
N VAL A 432 14.37 -27.20 -18.98
CA VAL A 432 13.02 -26.67 -19.20
C VAL A 432 12.07 -27.27 -18.16
N ALA A 433 11.28 -26.44 -17.50
CA ALA A 433 10.14 -26.89 -16.71
C ALA A 433 8.85 -26.30 -17.28
N SER A 434 7.87 -27.15 -17.53
CA SER A 434 6.60 -26.75 -18.13
C SER A 434 5.43 -27.16 -17.24
N ILE A 435 4.55 -26.21 -16.93
CA ILE A 435 3.35 -26.41 -16.11
C ILE A 435 2.13 -26.28 -17.02
N GLY A 436 1.44 -27.39 -17.29
CA GLY A 436 0.18 -27.40 -18.02
C GLY A 436 0.27 -26.87 -19.45
N ALA A 437 1.36 -27.13 -20.18
CA ALA A 437 1.46 -26.67 -21.57
C ALA A 437 0.48 -27.42 -22.50
N PRO A 438 -0.17 -26.72 -23.44
CA PRO A 438 -0.97 -27.37 -24.47
C PRO A 438 -0.09 -28.23 -25.37
N ALA A 439 -0.53 -29.44 -25.72
CA ALA A 439 0.18 -30.33 -26.65
C ALA A 439 -0.03 -29.94 -28.12
N LYS A 440 -1.24 -29.47 -28.42
CA LYS A 440 -1.70 -29.05 -29.75
C LYS A 440 -2.14 -27.60 -29.70
N TRP A 441 -1.87 -26.87 -30.79
CA TRP A 441 -2.32 -25.49 -30.99
C TRP A 441 -2.95 -25.35 -32.37
N PRO A 442 -3.87 -24.38 -32.60
CA PRO A 442 -4.44 -24.13 -33.93
C PRO A 442 -3.39 -23.93 -35.02
N PHE A 443 -2.25 -23.34 -34.68
CA PHE A 443 -1.10 -23.20 -35.56
C PHE A 443 -0.08 -24.30 -35.28
N ILE A 444 0.29 -25.08 -36.31
CA ILE A 444 1.22 -26.21 -36.16
C ILE A 444 2.60 -25.75 -35.67
N GLU A 445 3.03 -24.57 -36.11
CA GLU A 445 4.28 -23.91 -35.70
C GLU A 445 4.31 -23.56 -34.21
N LEU A 446 3.15 -23.53 -33.55
CA LEU A 446 3.04 -23.31 -32.12
C LEU A 446 2.69 -24.59 -31.36
N SER A 447 2.51 -25.73 -32.04
CA SER A 447 2.17 -27.00 -31.37
C SER A 447 3.40 -27.62 -30.71
N THR A 448 3.45 -27.61 -29.38
CA THR A 448 4.57 -28.13 -28.58
C THR A 448 4.97 -29.57 -28.89
N LYS A 449 4.02 -30.44 -29.27
CA LYS A 449 4.30 -31.83 -29.68
C LYS A 449 5.32 -31.93 -30.83
N GLU A 450 5.39 -30.92 -31.70
CA GLU A 450 6.29 -30.88 -32.85
C GLU A 450 7.73 -30.46 -32.47
N TYR A 451 7.89 -29.89 -31.27
CA TYR A 451 9.15 -29.32 -30.79
C TYR A 451 9.76 -30.11 -29.64
N ILE A 452 8.95 -30.72 -28.79
CA ILE A 452 9.44 -31.39 -27.57
C ILE A 452 10.42 -32.52 -27.85
N SER A 453 10.29 -33.20 -29.00
CA SER A 453 11.22 -34.24 -29.46
C SER A 453 12.59 -33.71 -29.89
N LYS A 454 12.70 -32.40 -30.17
CA LYS A 454 13.93 -31.73 -30.60
C LYS A 454 14.75 -31.19 -29.43
N ILE A 455 14.16 -31.10 -28.24
CA ILE A 455 14.83 -30.60 -27.04
C ILE A 455 15.82 -31.66 -26.53
N LYS A 456 17.09 -31.24 -26.38
CA LYS A 456 18.18 -32.09 -25.88
C LYS A 456 18.38 -31.95 -24.37
N GLN A 457 17.87 -30.87 -23.78
CA GLN A 457 17.98 -30.55 -22.38
C GLN A 457 16.99 -31.36 -21.51
N PRO A 458 17.31 -31.60 -20.23
CA PRO A 458 16.36 -32.10 -19.24
C PRO A 458 15.03 -31.34 -19.24
N ILE A 459 13.92 -32.07 -19.32
CA ILE A 459 12.56 -31.51 -19.23
C ILE A 459 11.81 -32.06 -18.01
N LEU A 460 11.23 -31.15 -17.23
CA LEU A 460 10.22 -31.44 -16.19
C LEU A 460 8.83 -31.02 -16.70
N LEU A 461 7.88 -31.96 -16.74
CA LEU A 461 6.49 -31.69 -17.09
C LEU A 461 5.59 -31.82 -15.87
N LEU A 462 4.86 -30.76 -15.52
CA LEU A 462 3.92 -30.73 -14.40
C LEU A 462 2.51 -30.46 -14.92
N HIS A 463 1.50 -31.14 -14.39
CA HIS A 463 0.11 -30.95 -14.80
C HIS A 463 -0.87 -31.07 -13.63
N GLY A 464 -1.94 -30.26 -13.65
CA GLY A 464 -3.03 -30.36 -12.70
C GLY A 464 -3.99 -31.50 -13.08
N GLY A 465 -4.42 -32.31 -12.11
CA GLY A 465 -5.38 -33.38 -12.35
C GLY A 465 -6.79 -32.87 -12.68
N ASN A 466 -7.13 -31.66 -12.22
CA ASN A 466 -8.41 -30.99 -12.46
C ASN A 466 -8.22 -29.72 -13.32
N ASP A 467 -7.26 -29.75 -14.24
CA ASP A 467 -7.04 -28.67 -15.17
C ASP A 467 -8.24 -28.51 -16.12
N LYS A 468 -8.91 -27.36 -16.04
CA LYS A 468 -10.09 -27.04 -16.86
C LYS A 468 -9.74 -26.39 -18.19
N LYS A 469 -8.48 -25.95 -18.36
CA LYS A 469 -8.00 -25.26 -19.55
C LYS A 469 -7.42 -26.25 -20.55
N TYR A 470 -6.61 -27.19 -20.06
CA TYR A 470 -6.03 -28.25 -20.87
C TYR A 470 -6.29 -29.60 -20.24
N GLU A 471 -6.89 -30.50 -21.02
CA GLU A 471 -7.16 -31.86 -20.55
C GLU A 471 -5.85 -32.62 -20.28
N LEU A 472 -5.91 -33.55 -19.32
CA LEU A 472 -4.77 -34.39 -18.94
C LEU A 472 -4.15 -35.15 -20.12
N GLU A 473 -4.94 -35.43 -21.15
CA GLU A 473 -4.45 -36.06 -22.39
C GLU A 473 -3.34 -35.24 -23.09
N ASN A 474 -3.28 -33.92 -22.87
CA ASN A 474 -2.16 -33.10 -23.34
C ASN A 474 -0.83 -33.58 -22.77
N LEU A 475 -0.78 -33.87 -21.46
CA LEU A 475 0.43 -34.39 -20.83
C LEU A 475 0.84 -35.73 -21.45
N ASN A 476 -0.12 -36.64 -21.68
CA ASN A 476 0.15 -37.94 -22.28
C ASN A 476 0.75 -37.82 -23.69
N ILE A 477 0.20 -36.91 -24.50
CA ILE A 477 0.72 -36.62 -25.85
C ILE A 477 2.15 -36.10 -25.77
N LEU A 478 2.44 -35.14 -24.88
CA LEU A 478 3.77 -34.59 -24.69
C LEU A 478 4.77 -35.64 -24.21
N VAL A 479 4.38 -36.46 -23.24
CA VAL A 479 5.21 -37.55 -22.70
C VAL A 479 5.58 -38.54 -23.80
N LYS A 480 4.60 -38.93 -24.62
CA LYS A 480 4.82 -39.83 -25.75
C LYS A 480 5.69 -39.21 -26.85
N ALA A 481 5.54 -37.91 -27.09
CA ALA A 481 6.25 -37.19 -28.15
C ALA A 481 7.74 -36.94 -27.82
N ALA A 482 8.11 -36.80 -26.54
CA ALA A 482 9.46 -36.42 -26.15
C ALA A 482 10.54 -37.49 -26.41
N LYS A 483 10.14 -38.72 -26.77
CA LYS A 483 10.94 -39.89 -27.24
C LYS A 483 12.17 -40.35 -26.43
N MET A 484 12.73 -39.54 -25.53
CA MET A 484 13.79 -39.86 -24.54
C MET A 484 14.23 -38.64 -23.69
N GLY A 485 13.80 -37.40 -24.00
CA GLY A 485 14.28 -36.16 -23.33
C GLY A 485 13.58 -35.76 -22.03
N ILE A 486 12.54 -36.48 -21.58
CA ILE A 486 11.85 -36.16 -20.33
C ILE A 486 12.62 -36.73 -19.15
N SER A 487 13.00 -35.83 -18.24
CA SER A 487 13.62 -36.22 -16.98
C SER A 487 12.59 -36.66 -15.95
N LYS A 488 11.42 -36.00 -15.92
CA LYS A 488 10.33 -36.33 -14.99
C LYS A 488 9.01 -35.74 -15.48
N SER A 489 7.90 -36.46 -15.27
CA SER A 489 6.54 -35.93 -15.38
C SER A 489 5.78 -36.14 -14.06
N ILE A 490 4.98 -35.17 -13.63
CA ILE A 490 4.23 -35.22 -12.37
C ILE A 490 2.80 -34.72 -12.60
N ILE A 491 1.83 -35.47 -12.10
CA ILE A 491 0.42 -35.07 -12.06
C ILE A 491 0.05 -34.76 -10.61
N TYR A 492 -0.40 -33.53 -10.36
CA TYR A 492 -0.93 -33.14 -9.05
C TYR A 492 -2.43 -33.39 -9.00
N LYS A 493 -2.84 -34.46 -8.30
CA LYS A 493 -4.25 -34.73 -8.03
C LYS A 493 -4.90 -33.54 -7.32
N ASP A 494 -6.14 -33.25 -7.69
CA ASP A 494 -6.95 -32.15 -7.15
C ASP A 494 -6.40 -30.73 -7.39
N ALA A 495 -5.45 -30.58 -8.32
CA ALA A 495 -4.87 -29.29 -8.67
C ALA A 495 -5.46 -28.73 -9.97
N ASP A 496 -5.70 -27.41 -10.00
CA ASP A 496 -6.16 -26.69 -11.19
C ASP A 496 -5.04 -26.41 -12.21
N THR A 497 -5.34 -25.66 -13.28
CA THR A 497 -4.39 -25.21 -14.31
C THR A 497 -3.17 -24.46 -13.75
N TYR A 498 -3.33 -23.83 -12.58
CA TYR A 498 -2.27 -23.09 -11.90
C TYR A 498 -1.59 -23.92 -10.81
N LEU A 499 -1.90 -25.22 -10.74
CA LEU A 499 -1.51 -26.17 -9.72
C LEU A 499 -2.00 -25.81 -8.31
N ARG A 500 -3.06 -25.00 -8.15
CA ARG A 500 -3.63 -24.69 -6.84
C ARG A 500 -4.54 -25.84 -6.37
N PRO A 501 -4.49 -26.23 -5.08
CA PRO A 501 -3.71 -25.62 -3.98
C PRO A 501 -2.25 -26.11 -3.87
N LYS A 502 -1.84 -27.07 -4.70
CA LYS A 502 -0.53 -27.74 -4.71
C LYS A 502 0.65 -26.92 -5.27
N ARG A 503 0.49 -25.60 -5.41
CA ARG A 503 1.45 -24.73 -6.11
C ARG A 503 2.82 -24.71 -5.43
N LYS A 504 2.84 -24.62 -4.09
CA LYS A 504 4.09 -24.61 -3.33
C LYS A 504 4.87 -25.91 -3.51
N GLU A 505 4.20 -27.06 -3.41
CA GLU A 505 4.79 -28.38 -3.63
C GLU A 505 5.39 -28.49 -5.05
N ALA A 506 4.68 -27.96 -6.06
CA ALA A 506 5.18 -27.91 -7.44
C ALA A 506 6.44 -27.06 -7.62
N LEU A 507 6.50 -25.89 -6.97
CA LEU A 507 7.68 -25.03 -7.03
C LEU A 507 8.88 -25.62 -6.27
N GLU A 508 8.65 -26.38 -5.20
CA GLU A 508 9.70 -27.15 -4.52
C GLU A 508 10.25 -28.26 -5.41
N GLU A 509 9.41 -28.94 -6.19
CA GLU A 509 9.87 -29.91 -7.18
C GLU A 509 10.65 -29.25 -8.33
N ILE A 510 10.27 -28.05 -8.76
CA ILE A 510 11.05 -27.26 -9.73
C ILE A 510 12.42 -26.90 -9.14
N ASP A 511 12.50 -26.42 -7.90
CA ASP A 511 13.77 -26.10 -7.22
C ASP A 511 14.69 -27.33 -7.13
N LYS A 512 14.15 -28.49 -6.74
CA LYS A 512 14.91 -29.76 -6.70
C LYS A 512 15.40 -30.17 -8.09
N PHE A 513 14.54 -30.07 -9.09
CA PHE A 513 14.88 -30.41 -10.48
C PHE A 513 16.01 -29.50 -11.00
N ILE A 514 15.88 -28.19 -10.81
CA ILE A 514 16.89 -27.21 -11.24
C ILE A 514 18.22 -27.44 -10.52
N THR A 515 18.18 -27.66 -9.19
CA THR A 515 19.38 -27.92 -8.40
C THR A 515 20.12 -29.16 -8.93
N LYS A 516 19.41 -30.25 -9.21
CA LYS A 516 19.99 -31.48 -9.77
C LYS A 516 20.61 -31.31 -11.16
N VAL A 517 20.14 -30.36 -11.96
CA VAL A 517 20.66 -30.12 -13.32
C VAL A 517 21.87 -29.18 -13.32
N ILE A 518 22.01 -28.35 -12.29
CA ILE A 518 23.10 -27.38 -12.17
C ILE A 518 24.30 -27.96 -11.38
N GLU A 519 24.04 -28.86 -10.42
CA GLU A 519 25.06 -29.71 -9.79
C GLU A 519 25.61 -30.74 -10.79
#